data_AF-A0A5N8YIA3-F1
#
_entry.id   AF-A0A5N8YIA3-F1
#
_cell.length_a   1.000
_cell.length_b   1.000
_cell.length_c   1.000
_cell.angle_alpha   90.00
_cell.angle_beta   90.00
_cell.angle_gamma   90.00
#
_symmetry.space_group_name_H-M   'P 1'
#
loop_
_entity.id
_entity.type
_entity.pdbx_description
1 polymer ?
#
loop_
_entity_poly.entity_id
_entity_poly.type
_entity_poly.pdbx_seq_one_letter_code
_entity_poly.pdbx_strand_id
1 'polypeptide(L)'
;MLKSALPIWTILLIFILMGCTEPKEAGKSGSIASPTAETTMQNSMPGSNEIPKLESASQLASRLVSSCWLELDSEISTVICMAYPKTSGSDLEWTYEDMIHSGITFEFQPYDSIPVIRVILRECIDSVCEEVESIINAPQREL
;
A
#
# COMPACT_ATOMS: atom_id res chain seq x y z
N MET A 1 -0.42 62.44 -6.71
CA MET A 1 -0.59 62.16 -5.27
C MET A 1 -0.12 60.73 -5.06
N LEU A 2 1.15 60.50 -4.66
CA LEU A 2 1.59 60.09 -3.30
C LEU A 2 0.70 58.95 -2.76
N LYS A 3 1.17 57.75 -2.35
CA LYS A 3 2.41 57.27 -1.69
C LYS A 3 2.36 55.71 -1.76
N SER A 4 3.46 54.98 -2.00
CA SER A 4 4.34 54.32 -0.99
C SER A 4 3.63 53.21 -0.19
N ALA A 5 4.18 52.04 0.18
CA ALA A 5 5.50 51.43 0.11
C ALA A 5 5.39 49.95 0.57
N LEU A 6 6.37 49.11 0.20
CA LEU A 6 6.74 47.86 0.90
C LEU A 6 7.44 48.17 2.24
N PRO A 7 7.46 47.24 3.22
CA PRO A 7 8.71 46.51 3.55
C PRO A 7 8.44 45.03 3.96
N ILE A 8 9.22 44.01 3.59
CA ILE A 8 10.57 43.62 4.08
C ILE A 8 10.71 43.63 5.61
N TRP A 9 10.32 42.52 6.24
CA TRP A 9 10.67 42.05 7.60
C TRP A 9 10.23 40.57 7.62
N THR A 10 10.95 39.53 8.07
CA THR A 10 12.01 39.36 9.08
C THR A 10 12.57 37.94 8.84
N ILE A 11 13.81 37.78 8.38
CA ILE A 11 14.97 37.34 9.19
C ILE A 11 14.79 35.96 9.87
N LEU A 12 15.52 34.97 9.32
CA LEU A 12 16.54 34.13 9.99
C LEU A 12 16.13 33.36 11.26
N LEU A 13 16.12 32.02 11.16
CA LEU A 13 16.53 31.16 12.27
C LEU A 13 17.29 29.94 11.73
N ILE A 14 18.60 30.02 11.87
CA ILE A 14 19.60 28.98 11.66
C ILE A 14 19.79 28.24 13.00
N PHE A 15 20.22 26.97 12.93
CA PHE A 15 20.86 26.12 13.94
C PHE A 15 19.95 25.28 14.84
N ILE A 16 19.89 23.97 14.55
CA ILE A 16 20.36 22.94 15.50
C ILE A 16 21.16 21.88 14.71
N LEU A 17 22.48 21.98 14.80
CA LEU A 17 23.42 20.87 14.69
C LEU A 17 23.44 20.12 16.04
N MET A 18 23.96 18.88 16.02
CA MET A 18 24.25 17.94 17.12
C MET A 18 23.19 16.83 17.26
N GLY A 19 23.50 15.54 17.09
CA GLY A 19 24.79 14.91 16.91
C GLY A 19 24.68 13.42 16.57
N CYS A 20 25.70 12.93 15.86
CA CYS A 20 26.03 11.51 15.77
C CYS A 20 26.57 11.01 17.12
N THR A 21 26.16 9.82 17.56
CA THR A 21 27.03 8.86 18.26
C THR A 21 26.44 7.45 18.17
N GLU A 22 27.01 6.61 17.29
CA GLU A 22 27.23 5.19 17.58
C GLU A 22 28.63 5.06 18.22
N PRO A 23 28.86 4.09 19.14
CA PRO A 23 29.45 2.84 18.67
C PRO A 23 29.02 1.56 19.42
N LYS A 24 29.03 0.47 18.64
CA LYS A 24 29.34 -0.95 18.93
C LYS A 24 29.50 -1.42 20.39
N GLU A 25 28.90 -2.59 20.66
CA GLU A 25 29.62 -3.70 21.29
C GLU A 25 29.31 -5.05 20.62
N ALA A 26 30.37 -5.82 20.44
CA ALA A 26 30.37 -7.18 19.95
C ALA A 26 30.26 -8.15 21.13
N GLY A 27 29.21 -8.98 21.16
CA GLY A 27 29.04 -10.06 22.12
C GLY A 27 29.17 -11.43 21.47
N LYS A 28 30.34 -12.05 21.63
CA LYS A 28 30.65 -13.44 21.25
C LYS A 28 30.45 -14.35 22.45
N SER A 29 29.53 -15.31 22.37
CA SER A 29 29.50 -16.58 23.13
C SER A 29 28.26 -17.34 22.63
N GLY A 30 28.27 -18.57 22.15
CA GLY A 30 29.06 -19.73 22.53
C GLY A 30 28.07 -20.89 22.67
N SER A 31 28.01 -21.74 21.64
CA SER A 31 27.65 -23.18 21.61
C SER A 31 26.53 -23.72 22.53
N ILE A 32 25.57 -24.48 21.98
CA ILE A 32 25.36 -25.93 22.24
C ILE A 32 23.99 -26.38 21.66
N ALA A 33 24.05 -27.52 20.95
CA ALA A 33 23.03 -28.54 20.71
C ALA A 33 21.80 -28.24 19.82
N SER A 34 21.81 -28.95 18.69
CA SER A 34 20.65 -29.53 18.00
C SER A 34 19.75 -30.33 18.96
N PRO A 35 18.45 -30.45 18.66
CA PRO A 35 17.98 -31.77 18.26
C PRO A 35 17.02 -31.78 17.06
N THR A 36 17.24 -32.81 16.25
CA THR A 36 16.23 -33.74 15.70
C THR A 36 15.16 -33.18 14.78
N ALA A 37 15.35 -33.47 13.48
CA ALA A 37 14.28 -33.56 12.52
C ALA A 37 13.29 -34.67 12.93
N GLU A 38 12.01 -34.33 13.07
CA GLU A 38 10.92 -35.29 12.92
C GLU A 38 10.03 -34.85 11.76
N THR A 39 10.11 -35.66 10.70
CA THR A 39 9.15 -35.72 9.60
C THR A 39 7.79 -36.11 10.16
N THR A 40 6.78 -35.27 9.95
CA THR A 40 5.39 -35.74 9.88
C THR A 40 4.80 -35.23 8.57
N MET A 41 4.81 -36.10 7.57
CA MET A 41 3.93 -35.95 6.41
C MET A 41 2.52 -36.31 6.87
N GLN A 42 1.60 -35.35 6.83
CA GLN A 42 0.17 -35.64 6.85
C GLN A 42 -0.43 -35.14 5.55
N ASN A 43 -0.50 -36.04 4.57
CA ASN A 43 -1.41 -35.93 3.45
C ASN A 43 -2.85 -35.90 3.97
N SER A 44 -3.56 -34.81 3.70
CA SER A 44 -5.03 -34.77 3.72
C SER A 44 -5.48 -34.05 2.44
N MET A 45 -6.20 -34.77 1.59
CA MET A 45 -6.76 -34.30 0.31
C MET A 45 -7.99 -33.39 0.56
N PRO A 46 -8.42 -32.54 -0.40
CA PRO A 46 -9.05 -31.25 -0.13
C PRO A 46 -10.57 -31.37 0.00
N GLY A 47 -11.13 -30.47 0.80
CA GLY A 47 -12.57 -30.31 0.90
C GLY A 47 -12.93 -29.03 1.63
N SER A 48 -13.62 -28.16 0.90
CA SER A 48 -14.62 -27.22 1.39
C SER A 48 -14.15 -25.86 1.94
N ASN A 49 -14.45 -24.83 1.14
CA ASN A 49 -14.59 -23.41 1.47
C ASN A 49 -13.49 -22.78 2.32
N GLU A 50 -12.47 -22.24 1.65
CA GLU A 50 -11.58 -21.24 2.23
C GLU A 50 -12.37 -19.97 2.55
N ILE A 51 -12.80 -19.86 3.80
CA ILE A 51 -12.97 -18.57 4.47
C ILE A 51 -11.60 -17.89 4.39
N PRO A 52 -11.48 -16.63 3.94
CA PRO A 52 -10.19 -15.96 3.84
C PRO A 52 -9.49 -16.03 5.20
N LYS A 53 -8.35 -16.71 5.24
CA LYS A 53 -7.50 -16.80 6.42
C LYS A 53 -7.10 -15.37 6.79
N LEU A 54 -7.62 -14.88 7.91
CA LEU A 54 -7.24 -13.59 8.47
C LEU A 54 -5.73 -13.63 8.74
N GLU A 55 -4.95 -13.03 7.86
CA GLU A 55 -3.51 -12.95 8.01
C GLU A 55 -3.16 -12.08 9.23
N SER A 56 -2.09 -12.45 9.93
CA SER A 56 -1.63 -11.65 11.07
C SER A 56 -1.14 -10.29 10.59
N ALA A 57 -1.29 -9.24 11.40
CA ALA A 57 -0.85 -7.88 11.06
C ALA A 57 0.64 -7.81 10.64
N SER A 58 1.47 -8.71 11.17
CA SER A 58 2.89 -8.84 10.78
C SER A 58 3.08 -9.37 9.36
N GLN A 59 2.17 -10.19 8.84
CA GLN A 59 2.22 -10.67 7.47
C GLN A 59 1.76 -9.57 6.50
N LEU A 60 0.75 -8.79 6.87
CA LEU A 60 0.28 -7.66 6.07
C LEU A 60 1.39 -6.60 5.86
N ALA A 61 2.19 -6.32 6.89
CA ALA A 61 3.30 -5.37 6.81
C ALA A 61 4.47 -5.82 5.90
N SER A 62 4.44 -7.05 5.39
CA SER A 62 5.51 -7.63 4.57
C SER A 62 5.19 -7.72 3.08
N ARG A 63 3.98 -7.30 2.66
CA ARG A 63 3.49 -7.40 1.29
C ARG A 63 2.79 -6.12 0.87
N LEU A 64 2.80 -5.84 -0.43
CA LEU A 64 1.92 -4.82 -1.00
C LEU A 64 0.47 -5.32 -0.93
N VAL A 65 -0.44 -4.50 -0.43
CA VAL A 65 -1.86 -4.83 -0.36
C VAL A 65 -2.70 -3.67 -0.87
N SER A 66 -3.74 -3.98 -1.63
CA SER A 66 -4.78 -3.04 -2.04
C SER A 66 -6.13 -3.48 -1.45
N SER A 67 -6.99 -2.50 -1.17
CA SER A 67 -8.41 -2.73 -0.86
C SER A 67 -9.24 -1.77 -1.68
N CYS A 68 -10.17 -2.28 -2.48
CA CYS A 68 -11.06 -1.47 -3.30
C CYS A 68 -12.52 -1.84 -3.06
N TRP A 69 -13.41 -0.85 -3.09
CA TRP A 69 -14.86 -1.06 -3.00
C TRP A 69 -15.60 -0.10 -3.93
N LEU A 70 -16.84 -0.48 -4.27
CA LEU A 70 -17.74 0.33 -5.05
C LEU A 70 -18.74 1.00 -4.11
N GLU A 71 -18.76 2.32 -4.11
CA GLU A 71 -19.82 3.12 -3.50
C GLU A 71 -20.89 3.41 -4.56
N LEU A 72 -22.12 2.99 -4.25
CA LEU A 72 -23.27 3.19 -5.11
C LEU A 72 -24.10 4.34 -4.56
N ASP A 73 -24.08 5.48 -5.25
CA ASP A 73 -25.11 6.50 -5.12
C ASP A 73 -26.20 6.26 -6.19
N SER A 74 -27.38 6.79 -5.93
CA SER A 74 -28.55 6.81 -6.80
C SER A 74 -28.26 7.28 -8.23
N GLU A 75 -27.26 8.14 -8.42
CA GLU A 75 -26.89 8.67 -9.75
C GLU A 75 -25.56 8.10 -10.23
N ILE A 76 -24.54 8.10 -9.36
CA ILE A 76 -23.13 7.86 -9.73
C ILE A 76 -22.58 6.68 -8.94
N SER A 77 -21.82 5.82 -9.61
CA SER A 77 -21.02 4.78 -8.93
C SER A 77 -19.58 5.27 -8.83
N THR A 78 -18.97 5.15 -7.65
CA THR A 78 -17.59 5.59 -7.39
C THR A 78 -16.79 4.40 -6.89
N VAL A 79 -15.63 4.14 -7.47
CA VAL A 79 -14.66 3.18 -6.95
C VAL A 79 -13.70 3.93 -6.04
N ILE A 80 -13.50 3.38 -4.84
CA ILE A 80 -12.52 3.89 -3.88
C ILE A 80 -11.54 2.76 -3.59
N CYS A 81 -10.25 3.07 -3.72
CA CYS A 81 -9.15 2.15 -3.46
C CYS A 81 -8.19 2.74 -2.43
N MET A 82 -7.69 1.90 -1.55
CA MET A 82 -6.66 2.21 -0.55
C MET A 82 -5.47 1.26 -0.67
N ALA A 83 -4.27 1.82 -0.58
CA ALA A 83 -3.01 1.10 -0.61
C ALA A 83 -2.48 0.93 0.81
N TYR A 84 -1.91 -0.26 1.05
CA TYR A 84 -1.09 -0.55 2.21
C TYR A 84 0.30 -0.90 1.66
N PRO A 85 1.21 0.07 1.59
CA PRO A 85 2.53 -0.14 1.01
C PRO A 85 3.33 -1.12 1.86
N LYS A 86 4.18 -1.91 1.20
CA LYS A 86 5.15 -2.78 1.86
C LYS A 86 6.23 -1.96 2.56
N THR A 87 6.60 -0.83 1.96
CA THR A 87 7.68 0.02 2.44
C THR A 87 7.19 1.45 2.64
N SER A 88 7.48 2.02 3.81
CA SER A 88 7.10 3.40 4.09
C SER A 88 7.85 4.37 3.17
N GLY A 89 7.11 5.26 2.51
CA GLY A 89 7.68 6.28 1.61
C GLY A 89 8.09 5.78 0.23
N SER A 90 7.66 4.58 -0.16
CA SER A 90 7.79 4.09 -1.54
C SER A 90 6.88 4.86 -2.51
N ASP A 91 7.22 4.78 -3.79
CA ASP A 91 6.39 5.34 -4.86
C ASP A 91 5.23 4.39 -5.16
N LEU A 92 4.01 4.91 -5.04
CA LEU A 92 2.77 4.18 -5.32
C LEU A 92 2.09 4.76 -6.56
N GLU A 93 1.69 3.87 -7.47
CA GLU A 93 0.95 4.21 -8.68
C GLU A 93 -0.25 3.28 -8.83
N TRP A 94 -1.42 3.86 -9.06
CA TRP A 94 -2.63 3.17 -9.42
C TRP A 94 -2.86 3.27 -10.91
N THR A 95 -3.42 2.22 -11.49
CA THR A 95 -3.85 2.19 -12.89
C THR A 95 -5.26 1.62 -12.99
N TYR A 96 -6.13 2.33 -13.69
CA TYR A 96 -7.43 1.86 -14.14
C TYR A 96 -7.63 2.30 -15.59
N GLU A 97 -7.66 1.35 -16.53
CA GLU A 97 -7.68 1.62 -17.97
C GLU A 97 -6.55 2.58 -18.40
N ASP A 98 -6.88 3.82 -18.79
CA ASP A 98 -5.95 4.88 -19.18
C ASP A 98 -5.65 5.88 -18.05
N MET A 99 -6.27 5.73 -16.88
CA MET A 99 -6.05 6.58 -15.72
C MET A 99 -4.85 6.09 -14.91
N ILE A 100 -3.92 7.02 -14.64
CA ILE A 100 -2.76 6.80 -13.78
C ILE A 100 -2.83 7.80 -12.62
N HIS A 101 -2.65 7.33 -11.39
CA HIS A 101 -2.71 8.17 -10.19
C HIS A 101 -1.67 7.76 -9.16
N SER A 102 -0.96 8.72 -8.57
CA SER A 102 0.00 8.44 -7.50
C SER A 102 -0.59 8.72 -6.13
N GLY A 103 -0.37 7.82 -5.17
CA GLY A 103 -0.76 8.04 -3.77
C GLY A 103 -1.33 6.83 -3.06
N ILE A 104 -1.72 7.04 -1.81
CA ILE A 104 -2.26 6.00 -0.92
C ILE A 104 -3.73 5.70 -1.23
N THR A 105 -4.47 6.66 -1.76
CA THR A 105 -5.89 6.52 -2.12
C THR A 105 -6.07 6.81 -3.60
N PHE A 106 -6.98 6.10 -4.24
CA PHE A 106 -7.40 6.36 -5.61
C PHE A 106 -8.91 6.28 -5.73
N GLU A 107 -9.52 7.35 -6.22
CA GLU A 107 -10.97 7.49 -6.36
C GLU A 107 -11.30 7.87 -7.80
N PHE A 108 -12.24 7.15 -8.40
CA PHE A 108 -12.67 7.40 -9.77
C PHE A 108 -14.09 6.89 -10.02
N GLN A 109 -14.73 7.43 -11.06
CA GLN A 109 -15.98 6.88 -11.59
C GLN A 109 -15.60 5.88 -12.71
N PRO A 110 -16.03 4.61 -12.63
CA PRO A 110 -15.76 3.65 -13.69
C PRO A 110 -16.52 4.04 -14.95
N TYR A 111 -16.04 3.58 -16.11
CA TYR A 111 -16.77 3.80 -17.35
C TYR A 111 -18.07 3.02 -17.35
N ASP A 112 -19.11 3.63 -17.92
CA ASP A 112 -20.43 3.02 -18.01
C ASP A 112 -20.34 1.63 -18.68
N SER A 113 -21.15 0.68 -18.20
CA SER A 113 -21.30 -0.67 -18.76
C SER A 113 -20.17 -1.67 -18.50
N ILE A 114 -19.29 -1.43 -17.53
CA ILE A 114 -18.23 -2.39 -17.15
C ILE A 114 -18.71 -3.28 -15.98
N PRO A 115 -18.99 -4.59 -16.20
CA PRO A 115 -19.38 -5.49 -15.12
C PRO A 115 -18.23 -5.84 -14.16
N VAL A 116 -16.98 -5.71 -14.63
CA VAL A 116 -15.78 -6.11 -13.91
C VAL A 116 -14.73 -5.03 -14.06
N ILE A 117 -14.48 -4.31 -12.97
CA ILE A 117 -13.49 -3.23 -12.88
C ILE A 117 -12.17 -3.81 -12.38
N ARG A 118 -11.09 -3.55 -13.10
CA ARG A 118 -9.73 -3.98 -12.75
C ARG A 118 -8.88 -2.78 -12.39
N VAL A 119 -8.34 -2.76 -11.18
CA VAL A 119 -7.46 -1.70 -10.71
C VAL A 119 -6.13 -2.32 -10.30
N ILE A 120 -5.03 -1.79 -10.81
CA ILE A 120 -3.68 -2.24 -10.47
C ILE A 120 -3.07 -1.23 -9.52
N LEU A 121 -2.49 -1.70 -8.42
CA LEU A 121 -1.60 -0.94 -7.56
C LEU A 121 -0.18 -1.42 -7.80
N ARG A 122 0.73 -0.49 -8.11
CA ARG A 122 2.16 -0.72 -8.25
C ARG A 122 2.91 0.02 -7.16
N GLU A 123 3.84 -0.67 -6.50
CA GLU A 123 4.82 -0.08 -5.59
C GLU A 123 6.22 -0.31 -6.16
N CYS A 124 7.03 0.74 -6.29
CA CYS A 124 8.40 0.65 -6.78
C CYS A 124 9.42 1.08 -5.71
N ILE A 125 10.49 0.26 -5.55
CA ILE A 125 11.61 0.52 -4.65
C ILE A 125 12.90 0.29 -5.44
N ASP A 126 13.75 1.31 -5.55
CA ASP A 126 15.01 1.24 -6.30
C ASP A 126 14.86 0.66 -7.72
N SER A 127 13.79 1.06 -8.43
CA SER A 127 13.42 0.57 -9.77
C SER A 127 12.93 -0.88 -9.86
N VAL A 128 12.72 -1.56 -8.73
CA VAL A 128 12.05 -2.86 -8.66
C VAL A 128 10.60 -2.64 -8.25
N CYS A 129 9.66 -3.06 -9.09
CA CYS A 129 8.24 -2.85 -8.85
C CYS A 129 7.51 -4.16 -8.53
N GLU A 130 6.61 -4.09 -7.56
CA GLU A 130 5.64 -5.13 -7.21
C GLU A 130 4.24 -4.61 -7.54
N GLU A 131 3.36 -5.49 -8.03
CA GLU A 131 1.99 -5.12 -8.44
C GLU A 131 0.96 -6.04 -7.79
N VAL A 132 -0.19 -5.48 -7.44
CA VAL A 132 -1.37 -6.22 -7.01
C VAL A 132 -2.59 -5.77 -7.79
N GLU A 133 -3.38 -6.72 -8.27
CA GLU A 133 -4.62 -6.47 -9.01
C GLU A 133 -5.83 -6.61 -8.06
N SER A 134 -6.69 -5.59 -8.06
CA SER A 134 -8.00 -5.59 -7.43
C SER A 134 -9.09 -5.77 -8.49
N ILE A 135 -9.98 -6.74 -8.29
CA ILE A 135 -11.14 -6.98 -9.16
C ILE A 135 -12.41 -6.60 -8.40
N ILE A 136 -13.16 -5.62 -8.92
CA ILE A 136 -14.46 -5.21 -8.38
C ILE A 136 -15.56 -5.61 -9.35
N ASN A 137 -16.55 -6.37 -8.88
CA ASN A 137 -17.74 -6.69 -9.66
C ASN A 137 -18.76 -5.57 -9.47
N ALA A 138 -19.08 -4.85 -10.56
CA ALA A 138 -20.10 -3.83 -10.54
C ALA A 138 -21.48 -4.46 -10.86
N PRO A 139 -22.56 -4.06 -10.18
CA PRO A 139 -23.89 -4.51 -10.52
C PRO A 139 -24.25 -4.06 -11.94
N GLN A 140 -24.78 -4.98 -12.74
CA GLN A 140 -25.34 -4.62 -14.05
C GLN A 140 -26.59 -3.77 -13.80
N ARG A 141 -26.59 -2.50 -14.23
CA ARG A 141 -27.83 -1.70 -14.29
C ARG A 141 -28.64 -2.25 -15.48
N GLU A 142 -29.70 -3.00 -15.20
CA GLU A 142 -30.70 -3.33 -16.23
C GLU A 142 -31.39 -2.02 -16.65
N LEU A 143 -31.26 -1.67 -17.93
CA LEU A 143 -31.86 -0.49 -18.56
C LEU A 143 -33.36 -0.68 -18.83
#